data_AF-A0A1F1EG02-F1
#
_entry.id   AF-A0A1F1EG02-F1
#
_cell.length_a   1.000
_cell.length_b   1.000
_cell.length_c   1.000
_cell.angle_alpha   90.00
_cell.angle_beta   90.00
_cell.angle_gamma   90.00
#
_symmetry.space_group_name_H-M   'P 1'
#
loop_
_entity.id
_entity.type
_entity.pdbx_description
1 polymer ?
#
loop_
_entity_poly.entity_id
_entity_poly.type
_entity_poly.pdbx_seq_one_letter_code
_entity_poly.pdbx_strand_id
1 'polypeptide(L)' 'AEIVVDVAKVSAETKAYQPIPIIANFTNENGSDSLRETIEANYRQVKQEVLSLVDSETARIKADPTLSHLIKE' A
#
# COMPACT_ATOMS: atom_id res chain seq x y z
N ALA A 1 -47.11 -1.83 -21.60
CA ALA A 1 -46.54 -0.67 -20.88
C ALA A 1 -45.28 -0.25 -21.62
N GLU A 2 -45.20 0.99 -22.07
CA GLU A 2 -44.05 1.55 -22.79
C GLU A 2 -43.25 2.41 -21.83
N ILE A 3 -41.96 2.13 -21.67
CA ILE A 3 -41.08 2.91 -20.80
C ILE A 3 -40.54 4.06 -21.65
N VAL A 4 -41.19 5.22 -21.58
CA VAL A 4 -40.71 6.45 -22.22
C VAL A 4 -39.59 7.03 -21.35
N VAL A 5 -38.36 6.97 -21.85
CA VAL A 5 -37.19 7.52 -21.14
C VAL A 5 -37.07 9.01 -21.46
N ASP A 6 -37.07 9.84 -20.42
CA ASP A 6 -36.87 11.29 -20.55
C ASP A 6 -35.39 11.59 -20.87
N VAL A 7 -35.12 11.76 -22.16
CA VAL A 7 -33.80 12.05 -22.71
C VAL A 7 -33.25 13.39 -22.20
N ALA A 8 -34.10 14.37 -21.91
CA ALA A 8 -33.67 15.67 -21.42
C ALA A 8 -33.12 15.55 -19.98
N LYS A 9 -33.78 14.75 -19.14
CA LYS A 9 -33.32 14.45 -17.79
C LYS A 9 -32.00 13.69 -17.78
N VAL A 10 -31.88 12.64 -18.60
CA VAL A 10 -30.63 11.86 -18.73
C VAL A 10 -29.47 12.73 -19.22
N SER A 11 -29.72 13.65 -20.16
CA SER A 11 -28.70 14.59 -20.65
C SER A 11 -28.25 15.58 -19.56
N ALA A 12 -29.19 16.10 -18.76
CA ALA A 12 -28.87 16.98 -17.63
C ALA A 12 -28.04 16.26 -16.57
N GLU A 13 -28.39 15.03 -16.20
CA GLU A 13 -27.66 14.20 -15.25
C GLU A 13 -26.24 13.86 -15.74
N THR A 14 -26.09 13.54 -17.03
CA THR A 14 -24.79 13.24 -17.63
C THR A 14 -23.87 14.47 -17.65
N LYS A 15 -24.41 15.66 -17.90
CA LYS A 15 -23.65 16.93 -17.88
C LYS A 15 -23.20 17.33 -16.48
N ALA A 16 -23.96 16.97 -15.45
CA ALA A 16 -23.64 17.24 -14.05
C ALA A 16 -22.69 16.21 -13.44
N TYR A 17 -22.41 15.11 -14.14
CA TYR A 17 -21.53 14.06 -13.64
C TYR A 17 -20.09 14.56 -13.47
N GLN A 18 -19.55 14.38 -12.28
CA GLN A 18 -18.14 14.59 -11.97
C GLN A 18 -17.51 13.22 -11.71
N PRO A 19 -16.38 12.87 -12.35
CA PRO A 19 -15.67 11.63 -12.05
C PRO A 19 -15.30 11.54 -10.57
N ILE A 20 -15.48 10.37 -9.99
CA ILE A 20 -15.04 10.10 -8.62
C ILE A 20 -13.51 10.22 -8.59
N PRO A 21 -12.93 11.01 -7.66
CA PRO A 21 -11.49 11.15 -7.57
C PRO A 21 -10.84 9.82 -7.19
N ILE A 22 -9.72 9.50 -7.84
CA ILE A 22 -8.90 8.33 -7.50
C ILE A 22 -8.12 8.64 -6.22
N ILE A 23 -8.37 7.87 -5.15
CA ILE A 23 -7.76 8.10 -3.83
C ILE A 23 -6.30 7.63 -3.79
N ALA A 24 -6.00 6.50 -4.43
CA ALA A 24 -4.66 5.96 -4.56
C ALA A 24 -4.53 5.34 -5.94
N ASN A 25 -3.53 5.79 -6.70
CA ASN A 25 -3.24 5.27 -8.02
C ASN A 25 -2.08 4.27 -7.94
N PHE A 26 -2.32 3.04 -8.37
CA PHE A 26 -1.33 1.96 -8.42
C PHE A 26 -0.91 1.65 -9.85
N THR A 27 -1.04 2.61 -10.77
CA THR A 27 -0.47 2.49 -12.10
C THR A 27 0.97 2.98 -12.11
N ASN A 28 1.87 2.20 -12.71
CA ASN A 28 3.23 2.65 -13.00
C ASN A 28 3.26 3.69 -14.14
N GLU A 29 4.46 4.21 -14.46
CA GLU A 29 4.66 5.23 -15.51
C GLU A 29 4.17 4.80 -16.90
N ASN A 30 4.03 3.49 -17.13
CA ASN A 30 3.54 2.92 -18.38
C ASN A 30 2.02 2.68 -18.38
N GLY A 31 1.32 3.08 -17.31
CA GLY A 31 -0.13 2.88 -17.15
C GLY A 31 -0.55 1.44 -16.82
N SER A 32 0.41 0.56 -16.49
CA SER A 32 0.15 -0.83 -16.11
C SER A 32 -0.06 -0.95 -14.60
N ASP A 33 -0.90 -1.91 -14.17
CA ASP A 33 -1.18 -2.18 -12.76
C ASP A 33 0.10 -2.66 -12.04
N SER A 34 0.64 -1.80 -11.18
CA SER A 34 1.82 -2.07 -10.37
C SER A 34 1.47 -2.50 -8.95
N LEU A 35 0.18 -2.68 -8.62
CA LEU A 35 -0.27 -2.98 -7.26
C LEU A 35 0.47 -4.19 -6.66
N ARG A 36 0.53 -5.29 -7.42
CA ARG A 36 1.19 -6.52 -6.96
C ARG A 36 2.69 -6.34 -6.74
N GLU A 37 3.36 -5.65 -7.66
CA GLU A 37 4.79 -5.37 -7.58
C GLU A 37 5.10 -4.48 -6.36
N THR A 38 4.31 -3.42 -6.16
CA THR A 38 4.48 -2.52 -5.01
C THR A 38 4.24 -3.23 -3.68
N ILE A 39 3.22 -4.09 -3.59
CA ILE A 39 2.96 -4.90 -2.39
C ILE A 39 4.13 -5.86 -2.12
N GLU A 40 4.62 -6.55 -3.15
CA GLU A 40 5.71 -7.50 -2.99
C GLU A 40 7.02 -6.82 -2.61
N ALA A 41 7.35 -5.68 -3.24
CA ALA A 41 8.51 -4.89 -2.90
C ALA A 41 8.45 -4.42 -1.43
N ASN A 42 7.30 -3.90 -0.98
CA ASN A 42 7.11 -3.48 0.40
C ASN A 42 7.26 -4.66 1.38
N TYR A 43 6.63 -5.80 1.09
CA TYR A 43 6.75 -7.00 1.92
C TYR A 43 8.21 -7.45 2.06
N ARG A 44 8.96 -7.49 0.96
CA ARG A 44 10.38 -7.86 0.96
C ARG A 44 11.22 -6.85 1.75
N GLN A 45 10.98 -5.57 1.55
CA GLN A 45 11.68 -4.49 2.25
C GLN A 45 11.44 -4.55 3.76
N VAL A 46 10.18 -4.55 4.19
CA VAL A 46 9.81 -4.61 5.61
C VAL A 46 10.39 -5.85 6.27
N LYS A 47 10.33 -7.01 5.59
CA LYS A 47 10.94 -8.23 6.10
C LYS A 47 12.45 -8.08 6.32
N GLN A 48 13.16 -7.49 5.36
CA GLN A 48 14.60 -7.28 5.45
C GLN A 48 14.96 -6.28 6.56
N GLU A 49 14.19 -5.20 6.70
CA GLU A 49 14.38 -4.19 7.74
C GLU A 49 14.17 -4.78 9.13
N VAL A 50 13.13 -5.61 9.32
CA VAL A 50 12.87 -6.29 10.60
C VAL A 50 14.02 -7.24 10.95
N LEU A 51 14.54 -8.02 10.00
CA LEU A 51 15.68 -8.89 10.25
C LEU A 51 16.91 -8.08 10.65
N SER A 52 17.22 -7.01 9.90
CA SER A 52 18.34 -6.13 10.20
C SER A 52 18.21 -5.47 11.57
N LEU A 53 16.99 -5.10 11.98
CA LEU A 53 16.72 -4.52 13.29
C LEU A 53 16.97 -5.54 14.40
N VAL A 54 16.47 -6.77 14.24
CA VAL A 54 16.69 -7.86 15.21
C VAL A 54 18.18 -8.15 15.37
N ASP A 55 18.93 -8.24 14.27
CA ASP A 55 20.37 -8.49 14.31
C ASP A 55 21.12 -7.34 15.00
N SER A 56 20.76 -6.10 14.67
CA SER A 56 21.38 -4.90 15.26
C SER A 56 21.10 -4.80 16.76
N GLU A 57 19.86 -5.04 17.17
CA GLU A 57 19.48 -5.01 18.58
C GLU A 57 20.08 -6.19 19.35
N THR A 58 20.19 -7.37 18.74
CA THR A 58 20.88 -8.51 19.32
C THR A 58 22.36 -8.19 19.55
N ALA A 59 23.04 -7.59 18.57
CA ALA A 59 24.43 -7.16 18.70
C ALA A 59 24.59 -6.10 19.80
N ARG A 60 23.67 -5.12 19.85
CA ARG A 60 23.65 -4.07 20.88
C ARG A 60 23.48 -4.66 22.28
N ILE A 61 22.57 -5.62 22.46
CA ILE A 61 22.34 -6.30 23.74
C ILE A 61 23.56 -7.15 24.15
N LYS A 62 24.21 -7.85 23.21
CA LYS A 62 25.45 -8.60 23.50
C LYS A 62 26.59 -7.70 23.96
N ALA A 63 26.72 -6.51 23.36
CA ALA A 63 27.79 -5.56 23.66
C ALA A 63 27.58 -4.81 24.99
N ASP A 64 26.36 -4.78 25.52
CA ASP A 64 26.03 -4.12 26.78
C ASP A 64 26.24 -5.07 27.98
N PRO A 65 27.21 -4.83 28.87
CA PRO A 65 27.46 -5.71 30.02
C PRO A 65 26.28 -5.86 30.97
N THR A 66 25.37 -4.89 31.00
CA THR A 66 24.18 -4.91 31.85
C THR A 66 23.04 -5.73 31.24
N LEU A 67 23.05 -5.95 29.93
CA LEU A 67 21.98 -6.65 29.21
C LEU A 67 22.42 -7.98 28.59
N SER A 68 23.72 -8.23 28.45
CA SER A 68 24.28 -9.42 27.80
C SER A 68 23.77 -10.73 28.38
N HIS A 69 23.51 -10.76 29.69
CA HIS A 69 22.95 -11.90 30.41
C HIS A 69 21.53 -12.32 29.94
N LEU A 70 20.83 -11.47 29.19
CA LEU A 70 19.51 -11.77 28.62
C LEU A 70 19.58 -12.69 27.40
N ILE A 71 20.73 -12.74 26.72
CA ILE A 71 20.94 -13.63 25.59
C ILE A 71 21.47 -14.95 26.13
N LYS A 72 20.64 -16.00 26.02
CA LYS A 72 21.04 -17.36 26.32
C LYS A 72 21.76 -17.93 25.09
N GLU A 73 23.06 -18.15 25.21
CA GLU A 73 23.85 -18.91 24.22
C GLU A 73 23.50 -20.41 24.24
#